data_AF-A0A9D6WRD0-F1
#
_entry.id   AF-A0A9D6WRD0-F1
#
_cell.length_a   1.000
_cell.length_b   1.000
_cell.length_c   1.000
_cell.angle_alpha   90.00
_cell.angle_beta   90.00
_cell.angle_gamma   90.00
#
_symmetry.space_group_name_H-M   'P 1'
#
loop_
_entity.id
_entity.type
_entity.pdbx_description
1 polymer ?
#
loop_
_entity_poly.entity_id
_entity_poly.type
_entity_poly.pdbx_seq_one_letter_code
_entity_poly.pdbx_strand_id
1 'polypeptide(L)'
;MPKPAPAVAQPAKLTDQATLDYTTAVLEQYFDLSADGYLCQTRDLWQVLVSASAYRRTIEATCNDLPDAPDSNTVRGYINAQLTPSQIRTLEQDCNRAFASRWPHWLWSARLVVAADLHDECYYGASDAAD
;
A
#
# COMPACT_ATOMS: atom_id res chain seq x y z
N MET A 1 -35.02 -3.05 36.36
CA MET A 1 -34.27 -3.95 35.47
C MET A 1 -32.79 -3.65 35.61
N PRO A 2 -31.89 -4.64 35.78
CA PRO A 2 -30.47 -4.38 35.86
C PRO A 2 -29.94 -4.02 34.46
N LYS A 3 -29.09 -2.99 34.41
CA LYS A 3 -28.39 -2.54 33.20
C LYS A 3 -27.40 -3.63 32.76
N PRO A 4 -27.34 -4.04 31.49
CA PRO A 4 -26.36 -5.01 31.05
C PRO A 4 -24.96 -4.45 31.26
N ALA A 5 -24.07 -5.27 31.81
CA ALA A 5 -22.67 -4.93 31.94
C ALA A 5 -22.09 -4.63 30.54
N PRO A 6 -21.23 -3.61 30.40
CA PRO A 6 -20.59 -3.34 29.11
C PRO A 6 -19.79 -4.58 28.71
N ALA A 7 -20.02 -5.04 27.48
CA ALA A 7 -19.22 -6.11 26.90
C ALA A 7 -17.75 -5.67 26.95
N VAL A 8 -16.92 -6.43 27.66
CA VAL A 8 -15.48 -6.21 27.68
C VAL A 8 -15.00 -6.45 26.26
N ALA A 9 -14.73 -5.37 25.52
CA ALA A 9 -14.12 -5.43 24.21
C ALA A 9 -12.76 -6.10 24.40
N GLN A 10 -12.65 -7.37 24.02
CA GLN A 10 -11.37 -8.03 23.96
C GLN A 10 -10.50 -7.23 22.97
N PRO A 11 -9.25 -6.87 23.32
CA PRO A 11 -8.39 -6.18 22.39
C PRO A 11 -8.21 -7.09 21.18
N ALA A 12 -8.66 -6.63 20.01
CA ALA A 12 -8.48 -7.37 18.78
C ALA A 12 -6.98 -7.67 18.62
N LYS A 13 -6.62 -8.94 18.61
CA LYS A 13 -5.24 -9.34 18.36
C LYS A 13 -4.91 -8.92 16.94
N LEU A 14 -4.03 -7.94 16.80
CA LEU A 14 -3.50 -7.54 15.50
C LEU A 14 -2.67 -8.69 14.95
N THR A 15 -3.00 -9.15 13.75
CA THR A 15 -2.26 -10.19 13.01
C THR A 15 -1.78 -9.62 11.70
N ASP A 16 -0.72 -10.20 11.15
CA ASP A 16 -0.15 -9.76 9.87
C ASP A 16 -1.20 -9.88 8.76
N GLN A 17 -1.96 -10.99 8.73
CA GLN A 17 -3.03 -11.19 7.76
C GLN A 17 -4.14 -10.14 7.90
N ALA A 18 -4.63 -9.89 9.12
CA ALA A 18 -5.68 -8.88 9.32
C ALA A 18 -5.19 -7.47 8.98
N THR A 19 -3.91 -7.18 9.21
CA THR A 19 -3.28 -5.90 8.85
C THR A 19 -3.17 -5.76 7.33
N LEU A 20 -2.75 -6.82 6.64
CA LEU A 20 -2.67 -6.87 5.18
C LEU A 20 -4.06 -6.69 4.57
N ASP A 21 -5.05 -7.50 4.96
CA ASP A 21 -6.41 -7.45 4.43
C ASP A 21 -7.03 -6.06 4.63
N TYR A 22 -6.88 -5.51 5.84
CA TYR A 22 -7.37 -4.16 6.14
C TYR A 22 -6.68 -3.11 5.25
N THR A 23 -5.36 -3.15 5.16
CA THR A 23 -4.57 -2.20 4.36
C THR A 23 -4.96 -2.27 2.90
N THR A 24 -5.02 -3.46 2.32
CA THR A 24 -5.43 -3.69 0.93
C THR A 24 -6.84 -3.15 0.68
N ALA A 25 -7.80 -3.45 1.56
CA ALA A 25 -9.17 -2.96 1.43
C ALA A 25 -9.27 -1.42 1.54
N VAL A 26 -8.33 -0.74 2.21
CA VAL A 26 -8.24 0.73 2.15
C VAL A 26 -7.72 1.16 0.79
N LEU A 27 -6.59 0.60 0.35
CA LEU A 27 -5.90 1.02 -0.87
C LEU A 27 -6.76 0.81 -2.11
N GLU A 28 -7.49 -0.30 -2.21
CA GLU A 28 -8.40 -0.58 -3.34
C GLU A 28 -9.53 0.47 -3.51
N GLN A 29 -9.79 1.31 -2.52
CA GLN A 29 -10.75 2.42 -2.64
C GLN A 29 -10.16 3.66 -3.35
N TYR A 30 -8.83 3.73 -3.44
CA TYR A 30 -8.11 4.91 -3.94
C TYR A 30 -7.27 4.62 -5.17
N PHE A 31 -6.89 3.36 -5.40
CA PHE A 31 -6.04 2.96 -6.52
C PHE A 31 -6.79 1.99 -7.43
N ASP A 32 -6.77 2.27 -8.73
CA ASP A 32 -7.26 1.37 -9.77
C ASP A 32 -6.09 0.51 -10.27
N LEU A 33 -5.72 -0.49 -9.46
CA LEU A 33 -4.67 -1.43 -9.76
C LEU A 33 -5.25 -2.84 -9.75
N SER A 34 -5.11 -3.54 -10.87
CA SER A 34 -5.66 -4.89 -11.03
C SER A 34 -4.72 -5.80 -11.80
N ALA A 35 -4.87 -7.10 -11.58
CA ALA A 35 -4.23 -8.13 -12.37
C ALA A 35 -5.27 -9.23 -12.66
N ASP A 36 -5.42 -9.55 -13.95
CA ASP A 36 -6.26 -10.65 -14.43
C ASP A 36 -5.38 -11.59 -15.26
N GLY A 37 -4.45 -12.26 -14.59
CA GLY A 37 -3.51 -13.19 -15.20
C GLY A 37 -3.58 -14.57 -14.58
N TYR A 38 -3.29 -15.60 -15.36
CA TYR A 38 -3.30 -16.99 -14.88
C TYR A 38 -2.38 -17.21 -13.67
N LEU A 39 -1.22 -16.53 -13.63
CA LEU A 39 -0.21 -16.67 -12.57
C LEU A 39 -0.22 -15.52 -11.55
N CYS A 40 -0.98 -14.45 -11.79
CA CYS A 40 -0.99 -13.26 -10.96
C CYS A 40 -2.38 -12.64 -10.98
N GLN A 41 -3.05 -12.66 -9.83
CA GLN A 41 -4.34 -12.06 -9.60
C GLN A 41 -4.16 -10.74 -8.83
N THR A 42 -5.17 -9.87 -8.85
CA THR A 42 -5.15 -8.56 -8.14
C THR A 42 -4.72 -8.69 -6.67
N ARG A 43 -5.16 -9.75 -5.99
CA ARG A 43 -4.78 -10.01 -4.59
C ARG A 43 -3.27 -10.22 -4.41
N ASP A 44 -2.62 -10.89 -5.37
CA ASP A 44 -1.21 -11.25 -5.29
C ASP A 44 -0.36 -9.99 -5.52
N LEU A 45 -0.82 -9.13 -6.43
CA LEU A 45 -0.23 -7.81 -6.67
C LEU A 45 -0.26 -6.94 -5.41
N TRP A 46 -1.41 -6.85 -4.74
CA TRP A 46 -1.53 -6.11 -3.48
C TRP A 46 -0.72 -6.73 -2.35
N GLN A 47 -0.70 -8.05 -2.22
CA GLN A 47 0.10 -8.74 -1.20
C GLN A 47 1.58 -8.41 -1.35
N VAL A 48 2.12 -8.46 -2.57
CA VAL A 48 3.52 -8.11 -2.84
C VAL A 48 3.78 -6.62 -2.55
N LEU A 49 2.93 -5.71 -3.03
CA LEU A 49 3.15 -4.27 -2.88
C LEU A 49 3.06 -3.80 -1.42
N VAL A 50 2.05 -4.26 -0.69
CA VAL A 50 1.88 -3.92 0.73
C VAL A 50 3.03 -4.52 1.54
N SER A 51 3.42 -5.76 1.28
CA SER A 51 4.53 -6.40 1.99
C SER A 51 5.87 -5.71 1.70
N ALA A 52 6.17 -5.42 0.42
CA ALA A 52 7.38 -4.72 0.02
C ALA A 52 7.47 -3.34 0.71
N SER A 53 6.35 -2.62 0.77
CA SER A 53 6.27 -1.30 1.41
C SER A 53 6.44 -1.39 2.94
N ALA A 54 5.72 -2.32 3.59
CA ALA A 54 5.76 -2.50 5.04
C ALA A 54 7.15 -2.91 5.54
N TYR A 55 7.84 -3.79 4.80
CA TYR A 55 9.17 -4.29 5.15
C TYR A 55 10.32 -3.50 4.52
N ARG A 56 10.03 -2.46 3.72
CA ARG A 56 11.01 -1.65 2.97
C ARG A 56 11.93 -2.51 2.10
N ARG A 57 11.34 -3.42 1.32
CA ARG A 57 12.04 -4.37 0.45
C ARG A 57 11.73 -4.10 -1.02
N THR A 58 12.55 -4.66 -1.88
CA THR A 58 12.26 -4.67 -3.32
C THR A 58 11.12 -5.64 -3.62
N ILE A 59 10.43 -5.43 -4.75
CA ILE A 59 9.45 -6.39 -5.29
C ILE A 59 10.10 -7.78 -5.43
N GLU A 60 11.31 -7.83 -5.97
CA GLU A 60 12.12 -9.05 -6.13
C GLU A 60 12.28 -9.82 -4.81
N ALA A 61 12.80 -9.14 -3.78
CA ALA A 61 13.06 -9.77 -2.50
C ALA A 61 11.77 -10.16 -1.77
N THR A 62 10.64 -9.53 -2.10
CA THR A 62 9.34 -9.86 -1.52
C THR A 62 8.73 -11.09 -2.21
N CYS A 63 8.80 -11.17 -3.54
CA CYS A 63 8.38 -12.35 -4.29
C CYS A 63 9.17 -13.60 -3.90
N ASN A 64 10.49 -13.47 -3.66
CA ASN A 64 11.31 -14.61 -3.25
C ASN A 64 10.98 -15.15 -1.84
N ASP A 65 10.41 -14.32 -0.97
CA ASP A 65 10.12 -14.68 0.42
C ASP A 65 8.67 -15.12 0.63
N LEU A 66 7.75 -14.64 -0.20
CA LEU A 66 6.33 -14.98 -0.11
C LEU A 66 6.06 -16.35 -0.75
N PRO A 67 5.44 -17.30 -0.01
CA PRO A 67 5.00 -18.55 -0.60
C PRO A 67 4.02 -18.31 -1.75
N ASP A 68 4.21 -19.03 -2.84
CA ASP A 68 3.34 -18.98 -4.03
C ASP A 68 3.21 -17.59 -4.69
N ALA A 69 4.17 -16.68 -4.43
CA ALA A 69 4.15 -15.37 -5.06
C ALA A 69 4.43 -15.46 -6.58
N PRO A 70 3.83 -14.57 -7.38
CA PRO A 70 4.14 -14.46 -8.80
C PRO A 70 5.60 -14.04 -9.02
N ASP A 71 6.12 -14.35 -10.21
CA ASP A 71 7.42 -13.85 -10.65
C ASP A 71 7.46 -12.31 -10.58
N SER A 72 8.57 -11.77 -10.07
CA SER A 72 8.72 -10.33 -9.84
C SER A 72 8.59 -9.51 -11.14
N ASN A 73 8.97 -10.06 -12.30
CA ASN A 73 8.80 -9.40 -13.58
C ASN A 73 7.34 -9.36 -14.01
N THR A 74 6.56 -10.38 -13.65
CA THR A 74 5.10 -10.37 -13.86
C THR A 74 4.46 -9.24 -13.06
N VAL A 75 4.83 -9.10 -11.78
CA VAL A 75 4.36 -7.99 -10.92
C VAL A 75 4.74 -6.63 -11.50
N ARG A 76 6.02 -6.44 -11.88
CA ARG A 76 6.51 -5.20 -12.51
C ARG A 76 5.78 -4.90 -13.81
N GLY A 77 5.46 -5.93 -14.60
CA GLY A 77 4.68 -5.79 -15.84
C GLY A 77 3.33 -5.13 -15.60
N TYR A 78 2.55 -5.63 -14.63
CA TYR A 78 1.26 -5.03 -14.26
C TYR A 78 1.40 -3.60 -13.75
N ILE A 79 2.41 -3.33 -12.92
CA ILE A 79 2.68 -1.99 -12.38
C ILE A 79 3.02 -1.02 -13.51
N ASN A 80 3.97 -1.37 -14.38
CA ASN A 80 4.42 -0.49 -15.46
C ASN A 80 3.32 -0.22 -16.49
N ALA A 81 2.41 -1.17 -16.71
CA ALA A 81 1.28 -1.01 -17.63
C ALA A 81 0.21 -0.04 -17.09
N GLN A 82 0.03 0.03 -15.76
CA GLN A 82 -1.07 0.79 -15.13
C GLN A 82 -0.60 2.09 -14.46
N LEU A 83 0.64 2.13 -13.97
CA LEU A 83 1.25 3.27 -13.28
C LEU A 83 2.33 3.88 -14.15
N THR A 84 1.93 4.74 -15.07
CA THR A 84 2.85 5.43 -15.98
C THR A 84 3.45 6.67 -15.31
N PRO A 85 4.65 7.13 -15.73
CA PRO A 85 5.29 8.32 -15.15
C PRO A 85 4.42 9.59 -15.20
N SER A 86 3.52 9.72 -16.18
CA SER A 86 2.62 10.87 -16.28
C SER A 86 1.57 10.91 -15.16
N GLN A 87 1.29 9.78 -14.52
CA GLN A 87 0.32 9.65 -13.44
C GLN A 87 0.92 9.87 -12.05
N ILE A 88 2.24 10.08 -11.92
CA ILE A 88 2.92 10.20 -10.60
C ILE A 88 2.24 11.23 -9.69
N ARG A 89 1.86 12.40 -10.20
CA ARG A 89 1.16 13.42 -9.40
C ARG A 89 -0.21 12.96 -8.92
N THR A 90 -0.95 12.23 -9.74
CA THR A 90 -2.24 11.66 -9.35
C THR A 90 -2.03 10.57 -8.29
N LEU A 91 -1.03 9.71 -8.48
CA LEU A 91 -0.68 8.66 -7.53
C LEU A 91 -0.33 9.23 -6.15
N GLU A 92 0.44 10.32 -6.09
CA GLU A 92 0.75 11.02 -4.84
C GLU A 92 -0.53 11.54 -4.15
N GLN A 93 -1.44 12.14 -4.91
CA GLN A 93 -2.73 12.60 -4.38
C GLN A 93 -3.58 11.44 -3.86
N ASP A 94 -3.58 10.30 -4.54
CA ASP A 94 -4.33 9.10 -4.15
C ASP A 94 -3.77 8.50 -2.85
N CYS A 95 -2.43 8.41 -2.73
CA CYS A 95 -1.73 8.05 -1.49
C CYS A 95 -2.12 8.96 -0.33
N ASN A 96 -2.09 10.28 -0.54
CA ASN A 96 -2.43 11.25 0.50
C ASN A 96 -3.90 11.14 0.91
N ARG A 97 -4.83 10.89 -0.02
CA ARG A 97 -6.25 10.66 0.30
C ARG A 97 -6.45 9.36 1.09
N ALA A 98 -5.79 8.27 0.69
CA ALA A 98 -5.85 7.00 1.41
C ALA A 98 -5.36 7.17 2.85
N PHE A 99 -4.23 7.85 3.05
CA PHE A 99 -3.68 8.14 4.36
C PHE A 99 -4.60 9.04 5.20
N ALA A 100 -5.08 10.15 4.64
CA ALA A 100 -6.02 11.05 5.30
C ALA A 100 -7.32 10.35 5.73
N SER A 101 -7.82 9.40 4.93
CA SER A 101 -9.05 8.65 5.24
C SER A 101 -8.97 7.84 6.54
N ARG A 102 -7.76 7.43 6.93
CA ARG A 102 -7.50 6.63 8.15
C ARG A 102 -6.92 7.46 9.28
N TRP A 103 -6.84 8.77 9.09
CA TRP A 103 -6.36 9.69 10.11
C TRP A 103 -7.31 9.71 11.32
N PRO A 104 -6.82 9.43 12.54
CA PRO A 104 -7.65 9.42 13.73
C PRO A 104 -8.43 10.71 13.94
N HIS A 105 -9.73 10.61 14.26
CA HIS A 105 -10.59 11.80 14.26
C HIS A 105 -10.14 12.89 15.24
N TRP A 106 -9.56 12.50 16.37
CA TRP A 106 -9.05 13.41 17.40
C TRP A 106 -7.84 14.23 16.93
N LEU A 107 -7.09 13.78 15.93
CA LEU A 107 -5.97 14.54 15.39
C LEU A 107 -6.43 15.69 14.47
N TRP A 108 -7.65 15.65 13.93
CA TRP A 108 -8.18 16.75 13.09
C TRP A 108 -8.43 18.03 13.88
N SER A 109 -8.76 17.91 15.17
CA SER A 109 -9.05 19.05 16.05
C SER A 109 -7.88 19.41 16.96
N ALA A 110 -6.78 18.66 16.91
CA ALA A 110 -5.59 18.92 17.72
C ALA A 110 -4.73 20.01 17.10
N ARG A 111 -4.15 20.89 17.94
CA ARG A 111 -3.06 21.76 17.51
C ARG A 111 -1.79 20.92 17.39
N LEU A 112 -1.36 20.67 16.17
CA LEU A 112 -0.16 19.88 15.88
C LEU A 112 1.03 20.81 15.61
N VAL A 113 2.20 20.46 16.16
CA VAL A 113 3.47 21.02 15.70
C VAL A 113 3.93 20.14 14.54
N VAL A 114 4.01 20.70 13.35
CA VAL A 114 4.39 19.98 12.13
C VAL A 114 5.84 20.33 11.80
N ALA A 115 6.68 19.30 11.65
CA ALA A 115 8.00 19.44 11.05
C ALA A 115 7.88 19.13 9.55
N ALA A 116 8.39 20.01 8.71
CA ALA A 116 8.47 19.83 7.27
C ALA A 116 9.92 20.03 6.84
N ASP A 117 10.41 19.10 6.03
CA ASP A 117 11.74 19.10 5.45
C ASP A 117 11.62 18.74 3.96
N LEU A 118 12.51 19.26 3.14
CA LEU A 118 12.56 19.00 1.70
C LEU A 118 13.91 18.39 1.37
N HIS A 119 13.90 17.21 0.74
CA HIS A 119 15.09 16.56 0.21
C HIS A 119 14.81 16.08 -1.20
N ASP A 120 15.85 16.09 -2.03
CA ASP A 120 15.80 15.56 -3.38
C ASP A 120 16.12 14.05 -3.35
N GLU A 121 15.28 13.25 -3.99
CA GLU A 121 15.55 11.83 -4.26
C GLU A 121 16.12 11.70 -5.68
N CYS A 122 17.44 11.82 -5.81
CA CYS A 122 18.09 11.79 -7.12
C CYS A 122 18.03 10.38 -7.74
N TYR A 123 17.42 10.27 -8.92
CA TYR A 123 17.44 9.05 -9.73
C TYR A 123 18.60 9.08 -10.74
N TYR A 124 19.56 8.16 -10.59
CA TYR A 124 20.72 8.03 -11.48
C TYR A 124 20.63 6.84 -12.45
N GLY A 125 19.48 6.16 -12.51
CA GLY A 125 19.29 5.08 -13.45
C GLY A 125 19.32 5.61 -14.89
N ALA A 126 19.95 4.87 -15.80
CA ALA A 126 19.84 5.18 -17.21
C ALA A 126 18.38 4.98 -17.63
N SER A 127 17.79 5.99 -18.26
CA SER A 127 16.69 5.74 -19.18
C SER A 127 17.32 5.03 -20.38
N ASP A 128 16.88 3.82 -20.71
CA ASP A 128 17.04 3.30 -22.06
C ASP A 128 16.21 4.20 -22.98
N ALA A 129 16.77 5.36 -23.30
CA ALA A 129 16.22 6.30 -24.25
C ALA A 129 16.37 5.65 -25.62
N ALA A 130 15.23 5.18 -26.14
CA ALA A 130 14.93 4.88 -27.53
C ALA A 130 16.08 5.13 -28.54
N ASP A 131 16.61 4.03 -29.08
CA ASP A 131 17.05 3.97 -30.48
C ASP A 131 15.82 3.82 -31.40
#